data_AF-A0A9P6XRB6-F1
#
_entry.id   AF-A0A9P6XRB6-F1
#
_cell.length_a   1.000
_cell.length_b   1.000
_cell.length_c   1.000
_cell.angle_alpha   90.00
_cell.angle_beta   90.00
_cell.angle_gamma   90.00
#
_symmetry.space_group_name_H-M   'P 1'
#
loop_
_entity.id
_entity.type
_entity.pdbx_description
1 polymer ?
#
loop_
_entity_poly.entity_id
_entity_poly.type
_entity_poly.pdbx_seq_one_letter_code
_entity_poly.pdbx_strand_id
1 'polypeptide(L)'
;MQPTLQPGDRVVVDMRAYGLRLPFTGKELMATGSPQRGEVAVFDSPADGTRLIKRVVAVAGDHVQLHEGHLSINGQPLQIADLQDVEAFGPRRARLDLDMGGGPDIADLL
;
A
#
# COMPACT_ATOMS: atom_id res chain seq x y z
N MET A 1 -1.35 7.76 7.19
CA MET A 1 -2.21 6.68 6.64
C MET A 1 -3.59 6.79 7.29
N GLN A 2 -4.11 8.01 7.43
CA GLN A 2 -5.46 8.21 7.97
C GLN A 2 -6.50 7.60 7.00
N PRO A 3 -7.63 7.07 7.51
CA PRO A 3 -7.97 6.97 8.93
C PRO A 3 -7.37 5.72 9.62
N THR A 4 -6.67 4.85 8.90
CA THR A 4 -6.18 3.56 9.41
C THR A 4 -5.08 3.70 10.49
N LEU A 5 -4.14 4.63 10.30
CA LEU A 5 -3.07 4.95 11.25
C LEU A 5 -2.98 6.46 11.46
N GLN A 6 -2.94 6.87 12.72
CA GLN A 6 -2.87 8.26 13.16
C GLN A 6 -1.47 8.62 13.70
N PRO A 7 -1.09 9.91 13.67
CA PRO A 7 0.11 10.38 14.35
C PRO A 7 0.09 10.00 15.84
N GLY A 8 1.14 9.32 16.30
CA GLY A 8 1.26 8.83 17.68
C GLY A 8 0.99 7.34 17.86
N ASP A 9 0.41 6.67 16.86
CA ASP A 9 0.21 5.22 16.90
C ASP A 9 1.53 4.46 17.01
N ARG A 10 1.53 3.39 17.81
CA ARG A 10 2.65 2.45 17.92
C ARG A 10 2.29 1.17 17.20
N VAL A 11 3.08 0.80 16.20
CA VAL A 11 2.85 -0.40 15.39
C VAL A 11 3.92 -1.45 15.66
N VAL A 12 3.52 -2.72 15.66
CA VAL A 12 4.44 -3.86 15.64
C VAL A 12 4.58 -4.31 14.19
N VAL A 13 5.82 -4.45 13.73
CA VAL A 13 6.13 -4.79 12.34
C VAL A 13 6.87 -6.11 12.31
N ASP A 14 6.37 -7.08 11.54
CA ASP A 14 7.14 -8.29 11.24
C ASP A 14 8.09 -8.01 10.09
N MET A 15 9.34 -7.69 10.41
CA MET A 15 10.38 -7.42 9.41
C MET A 15 10.79 -8.67 8.60
N ARG A 16 10.38 -9.88 9.01
CA ARG A 16 10.73 -11.14 8.36
C ARG A 16 9.76 -11.55 7.26
N ALA A 17 8.64 -10.84 7.12
CA ALA A 17 7.55 -11.19 6.19
C ALA A 17 8.02 -11.28 4.72
N TYR A 18 8.99 -10.45 4.33
CA TYR A 18 9.49 -10.39 2.95
C TYR A 18 10.96 -10.83 2.81
N GLY A 19 11.62 -11.17 3.91
CA GLY A 19 13.00 -11.62 3.88
C GLY A 19 13.67 -11.55 5.23
N LEU A 20 14.71 -12.36 5.39
CA LEU A 20 15.57 -12.31 6.56
C LEU A 20 16.69 -11.29 6.31
N ARG A 21 16.71 -10.23 7.11
CA ARG A 21 17.76 -9.20 7.07
C ARG A 21 18.70 -9.35 8.26
N LEU A 22 19.98 -9.08 8.01
CA LEU A 22 20.97 -9.06 9.07
C LEU A 22 20.80 -7.78 9.91
N PRO A 23 20.55 -7.89 11.23
CA PRO A 23 20.30 -6.73 12.09
C PRO A 23 21.38 -5.66 11.98
N PHE A 24 20.97 -4.39 12.06
CA PHE A 24 21.84 -3.21 12.00
C PHE A 24 22.61 -3.05 10.67
N THR A 25 22.25 -3.83 9.64
CA THR A 25 22.80 -3.70 8.29
C THR A 25 21.68 -3.63 7.26
N GLY A 26 22.01 -3.19 6.04
CA GLY A 26 21.10 -3.27 4.90
C GLY A 26 21.16 -4.62 4.16
N LYS A 27 21.85 -5.63 4.69
CA LYS A 27 22.09 -6.90 3.98
C LYS A 27 20.91 -7.86 4.15
N GLU A 28 20.37 -8.29 3.03
CA GLU A 28 19.38 -9.36 2.96
C GLU A 28 20.09 -10.71 2.83
N LEU A 29 19.73 -11.64 3.69
CA LEU A 29 20.30 -13.00 3.72
C LEU A 29 19.48 -13.95 2.85
N MET A 30 18.15 -13.84 2.92
CA MET A 30 17.22 -14.71 2.20
C MET A 30 15.90 -13.97 1.93
N ALA A 31 15.42 -14.04 0.70
CA ALA A 31 14.06 -13.62 0.36
C ALA A 31 13.08 -14.75 0.69
N THR A 32 12.03 -14.46 1.46
CA THR A 32 11.08 -15.47 1.96
C THR A 32 9.65 -15.27 1.46
N GLY A 33 9.32 -14.08 0.95
CA GLY A 33 7.99 -13.76 0.47
C GLY A 33 7.97 -12.50 -0.38
N SER A 34 6.85 -12.27 -1.07
CA SER A 34 6.58 -11.06 -1.82
C SER A 34 5.42 -10.29 -1.18
N PRO A 35 5.42 -8.94 -1.28
CA PRO A 35 4.30 -8.14 -0.80
C PRO A 35 3.03 -8.53 -1.54
N GLN A 36 1.91 -8.59 -0.82
CA GLN A 36 0.60 -8.84 -1.40
C GLN A 36 -0.26 -7.59 -1.35
N ARG A 37 -1.22 -7.49 -2.29
CA ARG A 37 -2.17 -6.40 -2.30
C ARG A 37 -2.94 -6.30 -0.98
N GLY A 38 -3.16 -5.06 -0.56
CA GLY A 38 -3.83 -4.71 0.69
C GLY A 38 -2.95 -4.80 1.93
N GLU A 39 -1.72 -5.32 1.86
CA GLU A 39 -0.79 -5.34 3.00
C GLU A 39 -0.28 -3.95 3.35
N VAL A 40 0.07 -3.73 4.61
CA VAL A 40 0.74 -2.50 5.05
C VAL A 40 2.22 -2.83 5.24
N ALA A 41 3.07 -2.09 4.55
CA ALA A 41 4.51 -2.31 4.55
C ALA A 41 5.25 -1.08 5.04
N VAL A 42 6.39 -1.32 5.66
CA VAL A 42 7.37 -0.29 6.05
C VAL A 42 8.59 -0.43 5.15
N PHE A 43 8.99 0.65 4.51
CA PHE A 43 10.15 0.69 3.64
C PHE A 43 10.79 2.06 3.66
N ASP A 44 12.04 2.14 3.25
CA ASP A 44 12.75 3.40 3.14
C ASP A 44 12.47 3.99 1.75
N SER A 45 12.07 5.26 1.71
CA SER A 45 11.72 6.00 0.50
C SER A 45 12.87 5.98 -0.50
N PRO A 46 12.62 5.65 -1.79
CA PRO A 46 13.68 5.67 -2.80
C PRO A 46 14.18 7.09 -3.11
N ALA A 47 13.43 8.13 -2.76
CA ALA A 47 13.81 9.52 -3.04
C ALA A 47 14.87 10.07 -2.07
N ASP A 48 14.75 9.74 -0.80
CA ASP A 48 15.50 10.40 0.28
C ASP A 48 15.84 9.48 1.47
N GLY A 49 15.43 8.21 1.44
CA GLY A 49 15.64 7.26 2.53
C GLY A 49 14.71 7.46 3.73
N THR A 50 13.74 8.38 3.66
CA THR A 50 12.76 8.57 4.74
C THR A 50 11.96 7.28 4.94
N ARG A 51 11.85 6.80 6.18
CA ARG A 51 11.06 5.61 6.49
C ARG A 51 9.56 5.88 6.34
N LEU A 52 8.92 5.16 5.42
CA LEU A 52 7.51 5.29 5.10
C LEU A 52 6.73 4.06 5.56
N ILE A 53 5.46 4.28 5.93
CA ILE A 53 4.47 3.24 6.16
C ILE A 53 3.32 3.48 5.17
N LYS A 54 3.11 2.55 4.24
CA LYS A 54 2.09 2.66 3.18
C LYS A 54 1.39 1.31 2.96
N ARG A 55 0.23 1.34 2.30
CA ARG A 55 -0.48 0.14 1.85
C ARG A 55 0.01 -0.26 0.45
N VAL A 56 0.27 -1.53 0.25
CA VAL A 56 0.55 -2.14 -1.05
C VAL A 56 -0.76 -2.17 -1.83
N VAL A 57 -0.86 -1.32 -2.84
CA VAL A 57 -2.05 -1.25 -3.71
C VAL A 57 -1.97 -2.27 -4.83
N ALA A 58 -0.80 -2.36 -5.47
CA ALA A 58 -0.52 -3.19 -6.62
C ALA A 58 0.83 -3.89 -6.45
N VAL A 59 1.03 -4.97 -7.21
CA VAL A 59 2.27 -5.76 -7.24
C VAL A 59 2.75 -5.89 -8.69
N ALA A 60 3.96 -6.43 -8.87
CA ALA A 60 4.57 -6.54 -10.20
C ALA A 60 3.64 -7.27 -11.21
N GLY A 61 3.43 -6.63 -12.36
CA GLY A 61 2.55 -7.14 -13.43
C GLY A 61 1.12 -6.58 -13.39
N ASP A 62 0.79 -5.75 -12.40
CA ASP A 62 -0.51 -5.11 -12.31
C ASP A 62 -0.56 -3.79 -13.07
N HIS A 63 -1.68 -3.58 -13.76
CA HIS A 63 -2.02 -2.32 -14.37
C HIS A 63 -2.86 -1.48 -13.41
N VAL A 64 -2.41 -0.27 -13.09
CA VAL A 64 -3.05 0.59 -12.09
C VAL A 64 -3.62 1.84 -12.75
N GLN A 65 -4.86 2.14 -12.41
CA GLN A 65 -5.52 3.39 -12.78
C GLN A 65 -6.07 4.04 -11.51
N LEU A 66 -5.97 5.36 -11.44
CA LEU A 66 -6.53 6.19 -10.39
C LEU A 66 -7.40 7.24 -11.04
N HIS A 67 -8.69 7.28 -10.69
CA HIS A 67 -9.63 8.27 -11.18
C HIS A 67 -10.44 8.82 -10.01
N GLU A 68 -10.40 10.13 -9.81
CA GLU A 68 -11.09 10.81 -8.70
C GLU A 68 -10.77 10.20 -7.31
N GLY A 69 -9.55 9.69 -7.13
CA GLY A 69 -9.11 9.06 -5.89
C GLY A 69 -9.48 7.58 -5.73
N HIS A 70 -10.15 6.98 -6.71
CA HIS A 70 -10.53 5.58 -6.70
C HIS A 70 -9.63 4.73 -7.60
N LEU A 71 -9.17 3.60 -7.06
CA LEU A 71 -8.26 2.70 -7.75
C LEU A 71 -9.03 1.67 -8.59
N SER A 72 -8.51 1.43 -9.79
CA SER A 72 -8.82 0.26 -10.60
C SER A 72 -7.54 -0.50 -10.89
N ILE A 73 -7.57 -1.82 -10.74
CA ILE A 73 -6.43 -2.68 -11.05
C ILE A 73 -6.82 -3.70 -12.11
N ASN A 74 -6.05 -3.77 -13.21
CA ASN A 74 -6.33 -4.62 -14.35
C ASN A 74 -7.75 -4.40 -14.91
N GLY A 75 -8.20 -3.13 -14.95
CA GLY A 75 -9.54 -2.73 -15.38
C GLY A 75 -10.67 -3.08 -14.40
N GLN A 76 -10.37 -3.57 -13.20
CA GLN A 76 -11.35 -3.89 -12.16
C GLN A 76 -11.32 -2.82 -11.06
N PRO A 77 -12.42 -2.06 -10.83
CA PRO A 77 -12.48 -1.09 -9.75
C PRO A 77 -12.41 -1.78 -8.38
N LEU A 78 -11.67 -1.20 -7.44
CA LEU A 78 -11.56 -1.73 -6.07
C LEU A 78 -12.68 -1.25 -5.15
N GLN A 79 -13.42 -0.23 -5.55
CA GLN A 79 -14.52 0.34 -4.77
C GLN A 79 -15.60 -0.73 -4.49
N ILE A 80 -16.05 -0.80 -3.23
CA ILE A 80 -17.14 -1.69 -2.84
C ILE A 80 -18.46 -1.00 -3.17
N ALA A 81 -19.38 -1.75 -3.83
CA ALA A 81 -20.73 -1.28 -4.09
C ALA A 81 -21.40 -0.78 -2.79
N ASP A 82 -22.05 0.38 -2.87
CA ASP A 82 -22.74 1.07 -1.77
C ASP A 82 -21.83 1.63 -0.65
N LEU A 83 -20.50 1.52 -0.76
CA LEU A 83 -19.53 2.11 0.16
C LEU A 83 -18.53 2.98 -0.61
N GLN A 84 -18.87 4.25 -0.82
CA GLN A 84 -18.11 5.16 -1.68
C GLN A 84 -16.64 5.29 -1.26
N ASP A 85 -16.34 5.28 0.03
CA ASP A 85 -15.01 5.50 0.59
C ASP A 85 -14.31 4.21 1.03
N VAL A 86 -14.73 3.04 0.54
CA VAL A 86 -14.11 1.75 0.91
C VAL A 86 -13.68 0.96 -0.31
N GLU A 87 -12.40 0.55 -0.30
CA GLU A 87 -11.82 -0.30 -1.32
C GLU A 87 -11.51 -1.72 -0.78
N ALA A 88 -11.70 -2.72 -1.64
CA ALA A 88 -11.43 -4.12 -1.36
C ALA A 88 -10.15 -4.62 -2.06
N PHE A 89 -9.23 -5.13 -1.25
CA PHE A 89 -8.01 -5.82 -1.68
C PHE A 89 -8.14 -7.30 -1.32
N GLY A 90 -9.06 -8.01 -1.99
CA GLY A 90 -9.44 -9.37 -1.64
C GLY A 90 -10.12 -9.43 -0.26
N PRO A 91 -9.57 -10.17 0.74
CA PRO A 91 -10.16 -10.22 2.08
C PRO A 91 -9.92 -8.95 2.90
N ARG A 92 -9.01 -8.07 2.47
CA ARG A 92 -8.65 -6.84 3.19
C ARG A 92 -9.48 -5.67 2.68
N ARG A 93 -9.91 -4.79 3.57
CA ARG A 93 -10.63 -3.55 3.23
C ARG A 93 -9.85 -2.34 3.71
N ALA A 94 -9.92 -1.26 2.95
CA ALA A 94 -9.32 0.01 3.33
C ALA A 94 -10.34 1.12 3.17
N ARG A 95 -10.49 1.94 4.21
CA ARG A 95 -11.24 3.18 4.12
C ARG A 95 -10.33 4.29 3.58
N LEU A 96 -10.81 5.01 2.59
CA LEU A 96 -10.17 6.17 2.01
C LEU A 96 -10.57 7.42 2.78
N ASP A 97 -9.66 8.38 2.84
CA ASP A 97 -9.92 9.74 3.30
C ASP A 97 -9.73 10.65 2.07
N LEU A 98 -10.86 11.03 1.47
CA LEU A 98 -10.91 11.83 0.24
C LEU A 98 -11.46 13.24 0.51
N ASP A 99 -11.54 13.67 1.77
CA ASP A 99 -12.11 14.96 2.17
C ASP A 99 -11.35 16.15 1.54
N MET A 100 -10.06 15.93 1.25
CA MET A 100 -9.17 16.89 0.59
C MET A 100 -8.91 16.57 -0.90
N GLY A 101 -9.68 15.63 -1.46
CA GLY A 101 -9.54 15.13 -2.84
C GLY A 101 -8.62 13.91 -2.98
N GLY A 102 -8.71 13.26 -4.14
CA GLY A 102 -7.98 12.02 -4.48
C GLY A 102 -6.57 12.21 -5.06
N GLY A 103 -6.13 13.45 -5.25
CA GLY A 103 -4.91 13.76 -5.98
C GLY A 103 -5.09 13.69 -7.51
N PRO A 104 -3.99 13.78 -8.27
CA PRO A 104 -4.04 13.73 -9.73
C PRO A 104 -4.41 12.34 -10.23
N ASP A 105 -5.21 12.30 -11.29
CA ASP A 105 -5.55 11.06 -11.97
C ASP A 105 -4.31 10.39 -12.59
N ILE A 106 -4.32 9.06 -12.57
CA ILE A 106 -3.29 8.21 -13.18
C ILE A 106 -4.02 7.32 -14.18
N ALA A 107 -3.82 7.59 -15.47
CA ALA A 107 -4.51 6.85 -16.53
C ALA A 107 -3.95 5.43 -16.73
N ASP A 108 -2.65 5.25 -16.48
CA ASP A 108 -1.94 4.01 -16.77
C ASP A 108 -0.59 3.97 -16.04
N LEU A 109 -0.44 3.05 -15.08
CA LEU A 109 0.82 2.72 -14.44
C LEU A 109 1.02 1.20 -14.48
N LEU A 110 2.20 0.77 -14.95
CA LEU A 110 2.62 -0.64 -15.09
C LEU A 110 3.59 -1.08 -13.97
#